data_AF-A0A2X3EZ02-F1
#
_entry.id   AF-A0A2X3EZ02-F1
#
_cell.length_a   1.000
_cell.length_b   1.000
_cell.length_c   1.000
_cell.angle_alpha   90.00
_cell.angle_beta   90.00
_cell.angle_gamma   90.00
#
_symmetry.space_group_name_H-M   'P 1'
#
loop_
_entity.id
_entity.type
_entity.pdbx_description
1 polymer ?
#
loop_
_entity_poly.entity_id
_entity_poly.type
_entity_poly.pdbx_seq_one_letter_code
_entity_poly.pdbx_strand_id
1 'polypeptide(L)'
;MTMRRVKLLCTALMLLASHGALAVSYPLPPEGSRLVGSAFTIAVPENNTQPLESFAAQYGQGLSNMLEANPGVDVYLPRSGSTLTIPQQLILPDTVREGIVINVAEMRLYYYPPLGNSVEVLPIGIGQAGRETPRNWVTAVERKQEGPPGCQPPIPAASMRKRAKRCRRWCPPAR
;
A
#
# COMPACT_ATOMS: atom_id res chain seq x y z
N MET A 1 7.25 -5.89 47.04
CA MET A 1 7.11 -6.93 45.99
C MET A 1 5.99 -6.66 44.96
N THR A 2 5.03 -5.78 45.24
CA THR A 2 3.87 -5.47 44.38
C THR A 2 4.21 -4.65 43.12
N MET A 3 5.12 -3.67 43.20
CA MET A 3 5.46 -2.80 42.05
C MET A 3 6.19 -3.51 40.89
N ARG A 4 6.95 -4.59 41.15
CA ARG A 4 7.61 -5.38 40.08
C ARG A 4 6.60 -6.17 39.26
N ARG A 5 5.53 -6.68 39.89
CA ARG A 5 4.47 -7.44 39.22
C ARG A 5 3.62 -6.55 38.32
N VAL A 6 3.33 -5.31 38.75
CA VAL A 6 2.62 -4.31 37.93
C VAL A 6 3.44 -3.89 36.71
N LYS A 7 4.76 -3.67 36.85
CA LYS A 7 5.63 -3.36 35.71
C LYS A 7 5.70 -4.50 34.69
N LEU A 8 5.79 -5.76 35.14
CA LEU A 8 5.77 -6.93 34.25
C LEU A 8 4.42 -7.08 33.51
N LEU A 9 3.31 -6.78 34.18
CA LEU A 9 1.98 -6.83 33.58
C LEU A 9 1.81 -5.76 32.49
N CYS A 10 2.27 -4.53 32.75
CA CYS A 10 2.23 -3.44 31.77
C CYS A 10 3.13 -3.70 30.55
N THR A 11 4.30 -4.33 30.73
CA THR A 11 5.16 -4.70 29.60
C THR A 11 4.55 -5.82 28.76
N ALA A 12 3.86 -6.79 29.37
CA ALA A 12 3.18 -7.84 28.64
C ALA A 12 2.01 -7.29 27.80
N LEU A 13 1.26 -6.32 28.33
CA LEU A 13 0.13 -5.70 27.61
C LEU A 13 0.59 -4.87 26.40
N MET A 14 1.76 -4.25 26.45
CA MET A 14 2.37 -3.53 25.31
C MET A 14 2.81 -4.46 24.18
N LEU A 15 3.21 -5.70 24.48
CA LEU A 15 3.61 -6.69 23.46
C LEU A 15 2.43 -7.20 22.62
N LEU A 16 1.22 -7.25 23.19
CA LEU A 16 0.01 -7.66 22.47
C LEU A 16 -0.54 -6.58 21.52
N ALA A 17 -0.06 -5.33 21.59
CA ALA A 17 -0.50 -4.24 20.72
C ALA A 17 0.25 -4.18 19.37
N SER A 18 1.05 -5.20 19.07
CA SER A 18 1.73 -5.34 17.77
C SER A 18 0.71 -5.72 16.69
N HIS A 19 0.10 -4.70 16.09
CA HIS A 19 -0.75 -4.86 14.93
C HIS A 19 0.12 -5.36 13.77
N GLY A 20 -0.08 -6.61 13.36
CA GLY A 20 0.49 -7.12 12.12
C GLY A 20 0.00 -6.26 10.95
N ALA A 21 0.90 -5.87 10.06
CA ALA A 21 0.52 -5.36 8.76
C ALA A 21 -0.05 -6.54 7.97
N LEU A 22 -1.38 -6.59 7.83
CA LEU A 22 -2.02 -7.62 7.02
C LEU A 22 -1.80 -7.26 5.56
N ALA A 23 -0.95 -8.03 4.88
CA ALA A 23 -0.88 -7.99 3.42
C ALA A 23 -2.24 -8.44 2.86
N VAL A 24 -2.73 -7.75 1.83
CA VAL A 24 -3.97 -8.16 1.16
C VAL A 24 -3.61 -9.35 0.27
N SER A 25 -3.86 -10.55 0.79
CA SER A 25 -3.67 -11.81 0.08
C SER A 25 -4.98 -12.26 -0.54
N TYR A 26 -4.93 -12.58 -1.83
CA TYR A 26 -6.07 -13.11 -2.57
C TYR A 26 -5.78 -14.55 -3.01
N PRO A 27 -6.75 -15.47 -2.94
CA PRO A 27 -6.60 -16.78 -3.56
C PRO A 27 -6.52 -16.61 -5.07
N LEU A 28 -5.67 -17.41 -5.71
CA LEU A 28 -5.58 -17.44 -7.16
C LEU A 28 -6.88 -18.02 -7.75
N PRO A 29 -7.48 -17.34 -8.73
CA PRO A 29 -8.69 -17.80 -9.38
C PRO A 29 -8.35 -18.97 -10.33
N PRO A 30 -9.33 -19.85 -10.62
CA PRO A 30 -9.14 -20.99 -11.53
C PRO A 30 -8.67 -20.56 -12.92
N GLU A 31 -8.06 -21.49 -13.66
CA GLU A 31 -7.44 -21.19 -14.96
C GLU A 31 -8.40 -20.46 -15.91
N GLY A 32 -7.91 -19.39 -16.55
CA GLY A 32 -8.69 -18.53 -17.43
C GLY A 32 -9.43 -17.38 -16.73
N SER A 33 -9.66 -17.43 -15.42
CA SER A 33 -10.16 -16.28 -14.66
C SER A 33 -9.01 -15.41 -14.15
N ARG A 34 -9.17 -14.10 -14.24
CA ARG A 34 -8.19 -13.10 -13.77
C ARG A 34 -8.74 -12.22 -12.66
N LEU A 35 -10.00 -12.43 -12.30
CA LEU A 35 -10.69 -11.60 -11.36
C LEU A 35 -10.44 -12.10 -9.94
N VAL A 36 -9.92 -11.22 -9.09
CA VAL A 36 -9.72 -11.52 -7.66
C VAL A 36 -10.32 -10.45 -6.79
N GLY A 37 -10.66 -10.83 -5.55
CA GLY A 37 -11.41 -9.99 -4.64
C GLY A 37 -12.91 -9.91 -4.98
N SER A 38 -13.64 -9.19 -4.15
CA SER A 38 -15.08 -8.98 -4.30
C SER A 38 -15.43 -7.55 -3.97
N ALA A 39 -16.24 -6.90 -4.80
CA ALA A 39 -16.87 -5.65 -4.42
C ALA A 39 -17.97 -5.96 -3.39
N PHE A 40 -18.03 -5.15 -2.32
CA PHE A 40 -19.12 -5.20 -1.35
C PHE A 40 -19.61 -3.80 -1.06
N THR A 41 -20.81 -3.72 -0.50
CA THR A 41 -21.45 -2.44 -0.18
C THR A 41 -21.51 -2.28 1.32
N ILE A 42 -21.22 -1.08 1.80
CA ILE A 42 -21.37 -0.68 3.20
C ILE A 42 -22.44 0.39 3.32
N ALA A 43 -23.11 0.44 4.46
CA ALA A 43 -23.97 1.56 4.80
C ALA A 43 -23.16 2.61 5.57
N VAL A 44 -23.29 3.88 5.19
CA VAL A 44 -22.71 4.99 5.94
C VAL A 44 -23.44 5.10 7.28
N PRO A 45 -22.72 5.11 8.43
CA PRO A 45 -23.33 5.24 9.75
C PRO A 45 -24.27 6.45 9.86
N GLU A 46 -25.31 6.33 10.69
CA GLU A 46 -26.16 7.47 11.03
C GLU A 46 -25.34 8.55 11.76
N ASN A 47 -25.57 9.83 11.42
CA ASN A 47 -24.78 10.97 11.89
C ASN A 47 -23.28 10.91 11.53
N ASN A 48 -22.96 10.46 10.32
CA ASN A 48 -21.57 10.44 9.84
C ASN A 48 -20.95 11.85 9.83
N THR A 49 -19.74 11.95 10.36
CA THR A 49 -18.89 13.16 10.34
C THR A 49 -17.57 12.92 9.60
N GLN A 50 -17.35 11.71 9.08
CA GLN A 50 -16.10 11.32 8.43
C GLN A 50 -16.16 11.57 6.92
N PRO A 51 -15.06 12.02 6.30
CA PRO A 51 -14.95 12.14 4.85
C PRO A 51 -14.83 10.78 4.16
N LEU A 52 -15.02 10.77 2.85
CA LEU A 52 -14.88 9.56 2.01
C LEU A 52 -13.48 8.94 2.14
N GLU A 53 -12.46 9.77 2.33
CA GLU A 53 -11.07 9.33 2.53
C GLU A 53 -10.91 8.43 3.76
N SER A 54 -11.66 8.66 4.83
CA SER A 54 -11.60 7.82 6.04
C SER A 54 -12.11 6.41 5.75
N PHE A 55 -13.21 6.29 5.01
CA PHE A 55 -13.71 4.99 4.54
C PHE A 55 -12.73 4.33 3.57
N ALA A 56 -12.14 5.10 2.65
CA ALA A 56 -11.13 4.59 1.71
C ALA A 56 -9.92 4.01 2.46
N ALA A 57 -9.38 4.74 3.43
CA ALA A 57 -8.25 4.32 4.25
C ALA A 57 -8.57 3.07 5.09
N GLN A 58 -9.77 2.99 5.67
CA GLN A 58 -10.22 1.82 6.44
C GLN A 58 -10.21 0.53 5.61
N TYR A 59 -10.56 0.62 4.32
CA TYR A 59 -10.62 -0.52 3.41
C TYR A 59 -9.42 -0.63 2.46
N GLY A 60 -8.35 0.14 2.70
CA GLY A 60 -7.14 0.14 1.89
C GLY A 60 -7.37 0.56 0.43
N GLN A 61 -8.42 1.33 0.17
CA GLN A 61 -8.75 1.85 -1.17
C GLN A 61 -8.20 3.26 -1.37
N GLY A 62 -7.83 3.57 -2.62
CA GLY A 62 -7.53 4.94 -3.01
C GLY A 62 -8.79 5.77 -3.12
N LEU A 63 -8.69 7.08 -2.83
CA LEU A 63 -9.82 8.00 -2.95
C LEU A 63 -10.39 8.02 -4.38
N SER A 64 -9.53 7.99 -5.39
CA SER A 64 -9.94 7.95 -6.80
C SER A 64 -10.81 6.73 -7.11
N ASN A 65 -10.43 5.55 -6.60
CA ASN A 65 -11.18 4.31 -6.81
C ASN A 65 -12.57 4.39 -6.15
N MET A 66 -12.65 5.01 -4.97
CA MET A 66 -13.91 5.22 -4.26
C MET A 66 -14.86 6.16 -5.02
N LEU A 67 -14.34 7.21 -5.64
CA LEU A 67 -15.11 8.15 -6.45
C LEU A 67 -15.61 7.51 -7.75
N GLU A 68 -14.78 6.69 -8.38
CA GLU A 68 -15.15 5.96 -9.60
C GLU A 68 -16.26 4.93 -9.33
N ALA A 69 -16.18 4.22 -8.20
CA ALA A 69 -17.18 3.24 -7.80
C ALA A 69 -18.50 3.86 -7.31
N ASN A 70 -18.49 5.12 -6.85
CA ASN A 70 -19.65 5.79 -6.25
C ASN A 70 -19.90 7.14 -6.94
N PRO A 71 -20.54 7.17 -8.12
CA PRO A 71 -20.78 8.41 -8.85
C PRO A 71 -21.69 9.35 -8.04
N GLY A 72 -21.25 10.61 -7.88
CA GLY A 72 -22.03 11.65 -7.20
C GLY A 72 -21.97 11.62 -5.66
N VAL A 73 -21.08 10.81 -5.08
CA VAL A 73 -20.81 10.85 -3.63
C VAL A 73 -20.12 12.16 -3.23
N ASP A 74 -20.49 12.71 -2.08
CA ASP A 74 -19.78 13.84 -1.48
C ASP A 74 -18.46 13.34 -0.87
N VAL A 75 -17.35 13.94 -1.31
CA VAL A 75 -15.98 13.61 -0.87
C VAL A 75 -15.77 13.99 0.60
N TYR A 76 -16.34 15.12 1.02
CA TYR A 76 -16.13 15.69 2.34
C TYR A 76 -17.07 15.09 3.39
N LEU A 77 -18.31 14.80 3.00
CA LEU A 77 -19.29 14.25 3.93
C LEU A 77 -20.29 13.33 3.21
N PRO A 78 -19.96 12.03 3.05
CA PRO A 78 -20.89 11.03 2.55
C PRO A 78 -22.20 11.06 3.35
N ARG A 79 -23.33 11.08 2.64
CA ARG A 79 -24.67 11.18 3.25
C ARG A 79 -24.90 10.01 4.21
N SER A 80 -25.26 10.31 5.46
CA SER A 80 -25.68 9.31 6.45
C SER A 80 -26.78 8.40 5.89
N GLY A 81 -26.65 7.08 6.09
CA GLY A 81 -27.61 6.09 5.58
C GLY A 81 -27.53 5.81 4.07
N SER A 82 -26.61 6.45 3.34
CA SER A 82 -26.34 6.08 1.95
C SER A 82 -25.50 4.80 1.86
N THR A 83 -25.58 4.11 0.74
CA THR A 83 -24.78 2.92 0.44
C THR A 83 -23.52 3.30 -0.33
N LEU A 84 -22.36 2.91 0.17
CA LEU A 84 -21.07 3.04 -0.51
C LEU A 84 -20.58 1.68 -1.00
N THR A 85 -20.25 1.59 -2.28
CA THR A 85 -19.60 0.43 -2.87
C THR A 85 -18.09 0.53 -2.66
N ILE A 86 -17.49 -0.51 -2.08
CA ILE A 86 -16.03 -0.61 -1.89
C ILE A 86 -15.46 -1.49 -3.01
N PRO A 87 -14.67 -0.93 -3.95
CA PRO A 87 -14.12 -1.67 -5.07
C PRO A 87 -12.84 -2.42 -4.66
N GLN A 88 -12.98 -3.56 -3.97
CA GLN A 88 -11.84 -4.45 -3.68
C GLN A 88 -11.58 -5.50 -4.78
N GLN A 89 -12.38 -5.47 -5.84
CA GLN A 89 -12.24 -6.35 -6.99
C GLN A 89 -11.13 -5.80 -7.90
N LEU A 90 -10.20 -6.67 -8.29
CA LEU A 90 -9.08 -6.31 -9.16
C LEU A 90 -8.87 -7.38 -10.23
N ILE A 91 -8.32 -6.96 -11.36
CA ILE A 91 -7.96 -7.85 -12.46
C ILE A 91 -6.47 -8.09 -12.37
N LEU A 92 -6.07 -9.36 -12.27
CA LEU A 92 -4.66 -9.74 -12.31
C LEU A 92 -4.08 -9.44 -13.72
N PRO A 93 -2.83 -8.98 -13.81
CA PRO A 93 -2.19 -8.72 -15.09
C PRO A 93 -2.09 -9.99 -15.93
N ASP A 94 -2.06 -9.82 -17.26
CA ASP A 94 -1.95 -10.93 -18.22
C ASP A 94 -0.49 -11.37 -18.37
N THR A 95 0.07 -11.93 -17.31
CA THR A 95 1.48 -12.30 -17.25
C THR A 95 1.65 -13.65 -16.56
N VAL A 96 2.86 -14.19 -16.64
CA VAL A 96 3.26 -15.35 -15.84
C VAL A 96 3.02 -15.05 -14.36
N ARG A 97 2.33 -15.97 -13.67
CA ARG A 97 1.96 -15.86 -12.25
C ARG A 97 3.06 -16.45 -11.35
N GLU A 98 4.28 -15.97 -11.54
CA GLU A 98 5.47 -16.47 -10.84
C GLU A 98 6.32 -15.29 -10.35
N GLY A 99 6.81 -15.38 -9.11
CA GLY A 99 7.71 -14.40 -8.55
C GLY A 99 7.07 -13.02 -8.36
N ILE A 100 7.74 -11.97 -8.85
CA ILE A 100 7.30 -10.58 -8.66
C ILE A 100 6.91 -10.00 -10.02
N VAL A 101 5.67 -9.52 -10.12
CA VAL A 101 5.16 -8.78 -11.28
C VAL A 101 4.85 -7.35 -10.85
N ILE A 102 5.40 -6.37 -11.56
CA ILE A 102 5.20 -4.95 -11.26
C ILE A 102 4.36 -4.30 -12.35
N ASN A 103 3.16 -3.83 -12.00
CA ASN A 103 2.34 -3.02 -12.89
C ASN A 103 2.52 -1.54 -12.55
N VAL A 104 3.30 -0.85 -13.39
CA VAL A 104 3.58 0.59 -13.24
C VAL A 104 2.31 1.43 -13.47
N ALA A 105 1.39 1.01 -14.35
CA ALA A 105 0.18 1.75 -14.65
C ALA A 105 -0.83 1.73 -13.49
N GLU A 106 -0.89 0.62 -12.76
CA GLU A 106 -1.75 0.47 -11.58
C GLU A 106 -1.05 0.85 -10.26
N MET A 107 0.25 1.17 -10.30
CA MET A 107 1.11 1.39 -9.12
C MET A 107 1.06 0.23 -8.12
N ARG A 108 1.06 -1.02 -8.63
CA ARG A 108 0.91 -2.24 -7.82
C ARG A 108 1.99 -3.26 -8.14
N LEU A 109 2.46 -3.93 -7.09
CA LEU A 109 3.34 -5.08 -7.15
C LEU A 109 2.53 -6.32 -6.75
N TYR A 110 2.62 -7.37 -7.57
CA TYR A 110 2.00 -8.67 -7.35
C TYR A 110 3.12 -9.65 -7.02
N TYR A 111 3.04 -10.29 -5.86
CA TYR A 111 3.96 -11.34 -5.47
C TYR A 111 3.25 -12.69 -5.46
N TYR A 112 3.81 -13.63 -6.21
CA TYR A 112 3.36 -15.01 -6.34
C TYR A 112 4.38 -15.92 -5.63
N PRO A 113 4.09 -16.40 -4.41
CA PRO A 113 4.97 -17.31 -3.70
C PRO A 113 5.11 -18.65 -4.46
N PRO A 114 6.32 -19.24 -4.52
CA PRO A 114 6.62 -20.38 -5.39
C PRO A 114 5.85 -21.68 -5.07
N LEU A 115 5.20 -21.75 -3.90
CA LEU A 115 4.44 -22.92 -3.44
C LEU A 115 3.01 -22.56 -3.01
N GLY A 116 2.60 -21.30 -3.17
CA GLY A 116 1.31 -20.81 -2.70
C GLY A 116 0.36 -20.51 -3.86
N ASN A 117 -0.90 -20.94 -3.74
CA ASN A 117 -1.94 -20.57 -4.69
C ASN A 117 -2.58 -19.23 -4.33
N SER A 118 -1.78 -18.25 -3.94
CA SER A 118 -2.21 -16.93 -3.48
C SER A 118 -1.40 -15.85 -4.18
N VAL A 119 -1.98 -14.66 -4.30
CA VAL A 119 -1.31 -13.47 -4.78
C VAL A 119 -1.34 -12.41 -3.70
N GLU A 120 -0.18 -11.86 -3.38
CA GLU A 120 -0.05 -10.72 -2.48
C GLU A 120 0.03 -9.45 -3.32
N VAL A 121 -0.88 -8.51 -3.08
CA VAL A 121 -0.93 -7.24 -3.81
C VAL A 121 -0.45 -6.11 -2.91
N LEU A 122 0.63 -5.45 -3.32
CA LEU A 122 1.30 -4.42 -2.56
C LEU A 122 1.30 -3.10 -3.36
N PRO A 123 0.82 -1.98 -2.78
CA PRO A 123 0.92 -0.69 -3.42
C PRO A 123 2.39 -0.24 -3.47
N ILE A 124 2.81 0.34 -4.59
CA ILE A 124 4.17 0.86 -4.75
C ILE A 124 4.16 2.33 -5.20
N GLY A 125 5.14 3.10 -4.72
CA GLY A 125 5.43 4.42 -5.27
C GLY A 125 6.44 4.29 -6.41
N ILE A 126 6.18 4.93 -7.55
CA ILE A 126 7.13 5.01 -8.67
C ILE A 126 8.02 6.26 -8.56
N GLY A 127 9.22 6.19 -9.14
CA GLY A 127 10.15 7.31 -9.17
C GLY A 127 9.62 8.53 -9.93
N GLN A 128 10.14 9.71 -9.61
CA GLN A 128 9.80 10.96 -10.32
C GLN A 128 10.23 10.89 -11.80
N ALA A 129 9.49 11.59 -12.68
CA ALA A 129 9.78 11.70 -14.11
C ALA A 129 11.27 12.01 -14.36
N GLY A 130 11.92 11.17 -15.18
CA GLY A 130 13.38 11.19 -15.41
C GLY A 130 14.19 10.15 -14.62
N ARG A 131 13.57 9.43 -13.67
CA ARG A 131 14.08 8.20 -13.03
C ARG A 131 13.00 7.12 -13.01
N GLU A 132 12.45 6.86 -14.18
CA GLU A 132 11.34 5.93 -14.32
C GLU A 132 11.81 4.48 -14.14
N THR A 133 10.95 3.68 -13.52
CA THR A 133 11.13 2.23 -13.50
C THR A 133 11.06 1.73 -14.96
N PRO A 134 12.06 0.96 -15.44
CA PRO A 134 12.06 0.44 -16.81
C PRO A 134 10.78 -0.34 -17.11
N ARG A 135 10.18 -0.09 -18.28
CA ARG A 135 8.98 -0.79 -18.76
C ARG A 135 9.38 -2.06 -19.50
N ASN A 136 8.59 -3.13 -19.37
CA ASN A 136 8.82 -4.44 -19.99
C ASN A 136 10.22 -5.03 -19.70
N TRP A 137 10.67 -4.93 -18.45
CA TRP A 137 11.96 -5.46 -18.02
C TRP A 137 11.77 -6.68 -17.12
N VAL A 138 12.42 -7.79 -17.46
CA VAL A 138 12.49 -8.99 -16.63
C VAL A 138 13.83 -8.98 -15.90
N THR A 139 13.79 -9.00 -14.57
CA THR A 139 14.98 -9.00 -13.71
C THR A 139 14.75 -9.86 -12.48
N ALA A 140 15.83 -10.19 -11.76
CA ALA A 140 15.81 -10.97 -10.54
C ALA A 140 16.27 -10.14 -9.34
N VAL A 141 15.83 -10.51 -8.14
CA VAL A 141 16.32 -9.88 -6.91
C VAL A 141 17.76 -10.34 -6.67
N GLU A 142 18.73 -9.46 -6.93
CA GLU A 142 20.16 -9.78 -6.77
C GLU A 142 20.60 -9.82 -5.30
N ARG A 143 20.07 -8.89 -4.49
CA ARG A 143 20.45 -8.76 -3.07
C ARG A 143 19.35 -8.08 -2.26
N LYS A 144 19.08 -8.61 -1.08
CA LYS A 144 18.25 -7.97 -0.05
C LYS A 144 19.16 -7.36 1.01
N GLN A 145 18.94 -6.08 1.35
CA GLN A 145 19.68 -5.39 2.40
C GLN A 145 18.69 -4.71 3.36
N GLU A 146 18.84 -4.98 4.65
CA GLU A 146 18.13 -4.26 5.71
C GLU A 146 18.79 -2.90 5.92
N GLY A 147 17.99 -1.83 6.01
CA GLY A 147 18.46 -0.46 6.21
C GLY A 147 19.52 0.00 5.19
N PRO A 148 19.22 0.03 3.88
CA PRO A 148 20.20 0.48 2.89
C PRO A 148 20.60 1.94 3.15
N PRO A 149 21.89 2.29 3.07
CA PRO A 149 22.32 3.68 3.16
C PRO A 149 21.69 4.46 2.00
N GLY A 150 20.98 5.55 2.33
CA GLY A 150 20.32 6.40 1.35
C GLY A 150 21.32 7.20 0.51
N CYS A 151 21.98 6.55 -0.45
CA CYS A 151 22.81 7.22 -1.44
C CYS A 151 21.88 7.88 -2.47
N GLN A 152 21.59 9.16 -2.25
CA GLN A 152 20.93 9.99 -3.25
C GLN A 152 21.87 10.11 -4.46
N PRO A 153 21.48 9.63 -5.66
CA PRO A 153 22.25 9.89 -6.86
C PRO A 153 22.34 11.40 -7.13
N PRO A 154 23.49 11.92 -7.59
CA PRO A 154 23.71 13.35 -7.74
C PRO A 154 22.66 13.94 -8.69
N ILE A 155 21.89 14.91 -8.19
CA ILE A 155 20.95 15.69 -8.98
C ILE A 155 21.78 16.70 -9.82
N PRO A 156 21.47 16.96 -11.10
CA PRO A 156 22.18 17.98 -11.87
C PRO A 156 22.19 19.32 -11.12
N ALA A 157 23.40 19.87 -10.91
CA ALA A 157 23.67 21.01 -10.02
C ALA A 157 22.83 22.27 -10.31
N ALA A 158 22.21 22.38 -11.49
CA ALA A 158 21.33 23.47 -11.88
C ALA A 158 20.07 23.58 -11.00
N SER A 159 19.45 22.46 -10.59
CA SER A 159 18.23 22.49 -9.76
C SER A 159 18.52 22.83 -8.29
N MET A 160 19.76 22.60 -7.84
CA MET A 160 20.17 22.82 -6.46
C MET A 160 20.43 24.29 -6.12
N ARG A 161 20.72 25.17 -7.07
CA ARG A 161 21.02 26.60 -6.75
C ARG A 161 19.88 27.32 -6.02
N LYS A 162 18.63 26.88 -6.16
CA LYS A 162 17.48 27.40 -5.39
C LYS A 162 17.19 26.65 -4.08
N ARG A 163 17.68 25.42 -3.89
CA ARG A 163 17.35 24.55 -2.73
C ARG A 163 18.52 24.26 -1.79
N ALA A 164 19.74 24.69 -2.14
CA ALA A 164 21.00 24.34 -1.48
C ALA A 164 21.24 24.89 -0.06
N LYS A 165 20.26 25.52 0.60
CA LYS A 165 20.46 25.96 2.00
C LYS A 165 20.13 24.90 3.07
N ARG A 166 19.68 23.69 2.70
CA ARG A 166 19.24 22.70 3.70
C ARG A 166 19.49 21.25 3.30
N CYS A 167 20.73 20.86 3.06
CA CYS A 167 21.10 19.44 3.03
C CYS A 167 22.60 19.25 3.30
N ARG A 168 23.03 19.61 4.52
CA ARG A 168 24.24 19.02 5.11
C ARG A 168 23.80 18.16 6.28
N ARG A 169 23.53 16.88 6.02
CA ARG A 169 23.99 15.77 6.85
C ARG A 169 23.52 14.47 6.23
N TRP A 170 24.50 13.62 5.96
CA TRP A 170 24.44 12.16 6.02
C TRP A 170 23.13 11.63 6.64
N CYS A 171 22.35 10.89 5.85
CA CYS A 171 21.16 10.22 6.34
C CYS A 171 21.60 8.83 6.85
N PRO A 172 21.70 8.60 8.18
CA PRO A 172 22.02 7.28 8.69
C PRO A 172 20.90 6.29 8.32
N PRO A 173 21.20 4.98 8.21
CA PRO A 173 20.18 3.99 7.94
C PRO A 173 19.06 4.07 8.98
N ALA A 174 17.80 4.00 8.52
CA ALA A 174 16.65 3.90 9.40
C ALA A 174 16.79 2.62 10.23
N ARG A 175 16.78 2.78 11.56
CA ARG A 175 16.93 1.71 12.53
C ARG A 175 15.61 0.99 12.76
#